data_AF-A0A1E5UE98-F1
#
_entry.id   AF-A0A1E5UE98-F1
#
_cell.length_a   1.000
_cell.length_b   1.000
_cell.length_c   1.000
_cell.angle_alpha   90.00
_cell.angle_beta   90.00
_cell.angle_gamma   90.00
#
_symmetry.space_group_name_H-M   'P 1'
#
loop_
_entity.id
_entity.type
_entity.pdbx_description
1 polymer ?
#
loop_
_entity_poly.entity_id
_entity_poly.type
_entity_poly.pdbx_seq_one_letter_code
_entity_poly.pdbx_strand_id
1 'polypeptide(L)'
;MLTEIELKSIIASGEGYNAEFKVNFPSKIKEVTEEVCAFANAAGGTLLIGVDDKNTVQGVTFDNAKRSALQNSIGEISPTLHCEI
;
A
#
# COMPACT_ATOMS: atom_id res chain seq x y z
N MET A 1 2.05 4.76 -12.29
CA MET A 1 3.22 4.93 -11.39
C MET A 1 3.26 6.34 -10.84
N LEU A 2 3.38 6.49 -9.52
CA LEU A 2 3.51 7.79 -8.85
C LEU A 2 4.89 8.43 -9.12
N THR A 3 4.89 9.75 -9.33
CA THR A 3 6.13 10.53 -9.37
C THR A 3 6.66 10.82 -7.97
N GLU A 4 7.94 11.16 -7.86
CA GLU A 4 8.56 11.52 -6.58
C GLU A 4 7.88 12.74 -5.92
N ILE A 5 7.33 13.65 -6.74
CA ILE A 5 6.59 14.84 -6.28
C ILE A 5 5.25 14.41 -5.66
N GLU A 6 4.50 13.55 -6.33
CA GLU A 6 3.22 13.03 -5.83
C GLU A 6 3.42 12.22 -4.55
N LEU A 7 4.46 11.38 -4.51
CA LEU A 7 4.81 10.62 -3.30
C LEU A 7 5.08 11.55 -2.11
N LYS A 8 5.92 12.58 -2.30
CA LYS A 8 6.19 13.58 -1.25
C LYS A 8 4.92 14.33 -0.85
N SER A 9 4.02 14.62 -1.79
CA SER A 9 2.75 15.27 -1.50
C SER A 9 1.83 14.40 -0.64
N ILE A 10 1.75 13.10 -0.93
CA ILE A 10 0.95 12.14 -0.13
C ILE A 10 1.54 12.05 1.27
N ILE A 11 2.86 11.83 1.38
CA ILE A 11 3.56 11.76 2.67
C ILE A 11 3.35 13.05 3.47
N ALA A 12 3.45 14.23 2.84
CA ALA A 12 3.22 15.50 3.52
C ALA A 12 1.77 15.71 3.97
N SER A 13 0.80 15.11 3.26
CA SER A 13 -0.63 15.15 3.62
C SER A 13 -0.94 14.24 4.81
N GLY A 14 -0.09 13.25 5.07
CA GLY A 14 -0.26 12.28 6.15
C GLY A 14 -1.24 11.16 5.81
N GLU A 15 -1.38 10.22 6.74
CA GLU A 15 -2.39 9.16 6.68
C GLU A 15 -3.80 9.76 6.72
N GLY A 16 -4.72 9.12 6.00
CA GLY A 16 -6.10 9.56 5.91
C GLY A 16 -6.96 8.66 5.06
N TYR A 17 -8.12 9.17 4.66
CA TYR A 17 -9.17 8.36 4.01
C TYR A 17 -8.72 7.62 2.75
N ASN A 18 -7.78 8.18 1.98
CA ASN A 18 -7.28 7.60 0.73
C ASN A 18 -5.78 7.24 0.80
N ALA A 19 -5.16 7.28 1.98
CA ALA A 19 -3.73 7.05 2.14
C ALA A 19 -3.44 6.37 3.47
N GLU A 20 -2.86 5.17 3.44
CA GLU A 20 -2.48 4.40 4.64
C GLU A 20 -0.97 4.20 4.62
N PHE A 21 -0.28 4.43 5.75
CA PHE A 21 1.16 4.23 5.85
C PHE A 21 1.47 3.02 6.74
N LYS A 22 2.52 2.28 6.38
CA LYS A 22 3.07 1.24 7.23
C LYS A 22 4.58 1.33 7.21
N VAL A 23 5.20 1.30 8.38
CA VAL A 23 6.68 1.32 8.49
C VAL A 23 7.30 0.10 7.82
N ASN A 24 6.68 -1.06 7.98
CA ASN A 24 7.18 -2.33 7.47
C ASN A 24 6.12 -3.05 6.66
N PHE A 25 6.56 -3.87 5.71
CA PHE A 25 5.67 -4.80 5.04
C PHE A 25 5.20 -5.85 6.06
N PRO A 26 3.88 -5.96 6.32
CA PRO A 26 3.39 -6.83 7.38
C PRO A 26 3.69 -8.29 7.08
N SER A 27 3.95 -9.06 8.14
CA SER A 27 4.25 -10.50 8.02
C SER A 27 3.07 -11.29 7.46
N LYS A 28 1.85 -10.79 7.63
CA LYS A 28 0.62 -11.37 7.09
C LYS A 28 0.17 -10.56 5.88
N ILE A 29 0.27 -11.16 4.70
CA ILE A 29 -0.18 -10.56 3.43
C ILE A 29 -1.65 -10.14 3.50
N LYS A 30 -2.47 -10.90 4.22
CA LYS A 30 -3.90 -10.63 4.41
C LYS A 30 -4.17 -9.21 4.92
N GLU A 31 -3.30 -8.66 5.77
CA GLU A 31 -3.45 -7.29 6.26
C GLU A 31 -3.33 -6.28 5.13
N VAL A 32 -2.41 -6.48 4.19
CA VAL A 32 -2.29 -5.63 2.98
C VAL A 32 -3.51 -5.79 2.08
N THR A 33 -3.92 -7.03 1.84
CA THR A 33 -5.04 -7.36 0.96
C THR A 33 -6.37 -6.82 1.49
N GLU A 34 -6.55 -6.80 2.82
CA GLU A 34 -7.72 -6.20 3.48
C GLU A 34 -7.75 -4.68 3.28
N GLU A 35 -6.62 -3.99 3.42
CA GLU A 35 -6.54 -2.55 3.13
C GLU A 35 -6.82 -2.25 1.65
N VAL A 36 -6.25 -3.04 0.73
CA VAL A 36 -6.53 -2.91 -0.71
C VAL A 36 -8.01 -3.11 -1.00
N CYS A 37 -8.65 -4.09 -0.37
CA CYS A 37 -10.09 -4.32 -0.51
C CYS A 37 -10.91 -3.16 0.08
N ALA A 38 -10.50 -2.62 1.23
CA ALA A 38 -11.16 -1.46 1.84
C ALA A 38 -11.10 -0.24 0.91
N PHE A 39 -9.92 0.06 0.33
CA PHE A 39 -9.78 1.13 -0.66
C PHE A 39 -10.62 0.89 -1.92
N ALA A 40 -10.64 -0.34 -2.44
CA ALA A 40 -11.44 -0.69 -3.60
C ALA A 40 -12.95 -0.54 -3.36
N ASN A 41 -13.42 -0.79 -2.13
CA ASN A 41 -14.81 -0.59 -1.73
C ASN A 41 -15.14 0.87 -1.38
N ALA A 42 -14.12 1.73 -1.24
CA ALA A 42 -14.24 3.14 -0.95
C ALA A 42 -14.06 3.98 -2.24
N ALA A 43 -13.28 5.06 -2.17
CA ALA A 43 -12.98 5.93 -3.31
C ALA A 43 -11.62 5.60 -3.97
N GLY A 44 -11.07 4.42 -3.70
CA GLY A 44 -9.67 4.09 -4.00
C GLY A 44 -8.71 4.62 -2.92
N GLY A 45 -7.41 4.38 -3.11
CA GLY A 45 -6.40 4.87 -2.18
C GLY A 45 -5.00 4.38 -2.50
N THR A 46 -4.04 4.85 -1.71
CA THR A 46 -2.62 4.51 -1.80
C THR A 46 -2.13 3.94 -0.48
N LEU A 47 -1.55 2.74 -0.51
CA LEU A 47 -0.85 2.16 0.63
C LEU A 47 0.65 2.38 0.47
N LEU A 48 1.25 3.17 1.36
CA LEU A 48 2.70 3.41 1.35
C LEU A 48 3.39 2.55 2.40
N ILE A 49 4.30 1.69 1.96
CA ILE A 49 5.12 0.85 2.84
C ILE A 49 6.53 1.45 2.94
N GLY A 50 7.05 1.54 4.17
CA GLY A 50 8.31 2.21 4.48
C GLY A 50 8.16 3.65 4.96
N VAL A 51 6.97 4.06 5.41
CA VAL A 51 6.70 5.40 5.97
C VAL A 51 6.09 5.23 7.37
N ASP A 52 6.53 6.06 8.32
CA ASP A 52 5.96 6.09 9.67
C ASP A 52 4.83 7.12 9.83
N ASP A 53 4.11 7.03 10.95
CA ASP A 53 3.00 7.92 11.32
C ASP A 53 3.44 9.39 11.51
N LYS A 54 4.76 9.66 11.48
CA LYS A 54 5.36 11.00 11.51
C LYS A 54 5.77 11.45 10.11
N ASN A 55 5.24 10.80 9.07
CA ASN A 55 5.50 11.10 7.65
C ASN A 55 6.99 10.98 7.29
N THR A 56 7.76 10.17 8.02
CA THR A 56 9.18 9.94 7.76
C THR A 56 9.38 8.65 6.98
N VAL A 57 10.12 8.73 5.87
CA VAL A 57 10.47 7.57 5.06
C VAL A 57 11.56 6.77 5.79
N GLN A 58 11.19 5.58 6.27
CA GLN A 58 12.08 4.59 6.89
C GLN A 58 12.70 3.65 5.84
N GLY A 59 12.02 3.48 4.69
CA GLY A 59 12.37 2.51 3.66
C GLY A 59 11.94 1.09 4.03
N VAL A 60 11.82 0.20 3.04
CA VAL A 60 11.40 -1.18 3.25
C VAL A 60 12.16 -2.14 2.34
N THR A 61 12.52 -3.31 2.88
CA THR A 61 13.05 -4.41 2.08
C THR A 61 11.90 -5.20 1.47
N PHE A 62 11.63 -4.91 0.19
CA PHE A 62 10.63 -5.61 -0.60
C PHE A 62 11.31 -6.61 -1.55
N ASP A 63 11.24 -7.89 -1.18
CA ASP A 63 11.83 -8.98 -1.97
C ASP A 63 10.80 -9.57 -2.96
N ASN A 64 11.29 -10.41 -3.88
CA ASN A 64 10.44 -11.06 -4.88
C ASN A 64 9.40 -12.01 -4.27
N ALA A 65 9.67 -12.59 -3.10
CA ALA A 65 8.73 -13.50 -2.46
C ALA A 65 7.53 -12.72 -1.91
N LYS A 66 7.77 -11.58 -1.25
CA LYS A 66 6.72 -10.65 -0.80
C LYS A 66 5.92 -10.11 -1.98
N ARG A 67 6.59 -9.71 -3.07
CA ARG A 67 5.91 -9.24 -4.29
C ARG A 67 4.97 -10.31 -4.86
N SER A 68 5.46 -11.53 -5.04
CA SER A 68 4.68 -12.64 -5.57
C SER A 68 3.49 -12.98 -4.66
N ALA A 69 3.71 -13.04 -3.35
CA ALA A 69 2.66 -13.32 -2.38
C ALA A 69 1.56 -12.25 -2.38
N LEU A 70 1.94 -10.97 -2.48
CA LEU A 70 1.01 -9.85 -2.60
C LEU A 70 0.19 -9.93 -3.88
N GLN A 71 0.85 -10.15 -5.03
CA GLN A 71 0.17 -10.26 -6.32
C GLN A 71 -0.83 -11.42 -6.34
N ASN A 72 -0.45 -12.57 -5.79
CA ASN A 72 -1.36 -13.72 -5.68
C ASN A 72 -2.56 -13.38 -4.80
N SER A 73 -2.35 -12.75 -3.64
CA SER A 73 -3.44 -12.42 -2.73
C SER A 73 -4.40 -11.36 -3.27
N ILE A 74 -3.89 -10.36 -4.00
CA ILE A 74 -4.76 -9.39 -4.71
C ILE A 74 -5.53 -10.08 -5.84
N GLY A 75 -4.91 -11.03 -6.54
CA GLY A 75 -5.56 -11.81 -7.58
C GLY A 75 -6.71 -12.70 -7.10
N GLU A 76 -6.73 -13.03 -5.81
CA GLU A 76 -7.84 -13.76 -5.17
C GLU A 76 -9.06 -12.86 -4.87
N ILE A 77 -8.91 -11.53 -4.92
CA ILE A 77 -10.04 -10.60 -4.72
C ILE A 77 -10.97 -10.65 -5.95
N SER A 78 -12.28 -10.74 -5.68
CA SER A 78 -13.34 -10.74 -6.70
C SER A 78 -14.31 -9.58 -6.47
N PRO A 79 -14.62 -8.76 -7.48
CA PRO A 79 -14.07 -8.79 -8.85
C PRO A 79 -12.58 -8.41 -8.88
N THR A 80 -11.90 -8.78 -9.97
CA THR A 80 -10.45 -8.53 -10.11
C THR A 80 -10.13 -7.05 -9.97
N LEU A 81 -9.22 -6.73 -9.07
CA LEU A 81 -8.76 -5.37 -8.84
C LEU A 81 -7.51 -5.07 -9.67
N HIS A 82 -7.47 -3.87 -10.26
CA HIS A 82 -6.26 -3.35 -10.88
C HIS A 82 -5.49 -2.53 -9.84
N CYS A 83 -4.36 -3.06 -9.38
CA CYS A 83 -3.46 -2.38 -8.45
C CYS A 83 -2.12 -2.12 -9.13
N GLU A 84 -1.64 -0.87 -9.11
CA GLU A 84 -0.27 -0.54 -9.52
C GLU A 84 0.68 -0.82 -8.35
N ILE A 85 1.62 -1.76 -8.53
CA ILE A 85 2.62 -2.18 -7.51
C ILE A 85 4.02 -1.91 -8.03
#